data_AF-A0A1I7NA61-F1
#
_entry.id   AF-A0A1I7NA61-F1
#
_cell.length_a   1.000
_cell.length_b   1.000
_cell.length_c   1.000
_cell.angle_alpha   90.00
_cell.angle_beta   90.00
_cell.angle_gamma   90.00
#
_symmetry.space_group_name_H-M   'P 1'
#
loop_
_entity.id
_entity.type
_entity.pdbx_description
1 polymer ?
#
loop_
_entity_poly.entity_id
_entity_poly.type
_entity_poly.pdbx_seq_one_letter_code
_entity_poly.pdbx_strand_id
1 'polypeptide(L)'
;MRFAVISGSREWTEASPPPAIPPRSIEVNDVQAEARRRLSVIKLEEWRVREFVTGVPMPDTVRHLALQIDFAAQAIGRLSPIPADFADDVYWPRVW
;
A
#
# COMPACT_ATOMS: atom_id res chain seq x y z
N MET A 1 -3.98 -7.73 -66.31
CA MET A 1 -2.76 -8.16 -65.57
C MET A 1 -2.97 -7.85 -64.10
N ARG A 2 -2.83 -8.84 -63.21
CA ARG A 2 -2.88 -8.69 -61.75
C ARG A 2 -1.49 -9.00 -61.21
N PHE A 3 -0.87 -8.06 -60.53
CA PHE A 3 0.41 -8.28 -59.86
C PHE A 3 0.12 -8.67 -58.41
N ALA A 4 0.68 -9.80 -57.96
CA ALA A 4 0.68 -10.15 -56.54
C ALA A 4 1.77 -9.31 -55.86
N VAL A 5 1.36 -8.40 -54.98
CA VAL A 5 2.28 -7.67 -54.11
C VAL A 5 2.64 -8.58 -52.94
N ILE A 6 3.88 -9.05 -52.90
CA ILE A 6 4.43 -9.72 -51.72
C ILE A 6 5.05 -8.62 -50.86
N SER A 7 4.31 -8.14 -49.87
CA SER A 7 4.88 -7.35 -48.77
C SER A 7 5.63 -8.32 -47.86
N GLY A 8 6.94 -8.45 -48.07
CA GLY A 8 7.81 -9.16 -47.13
C GLY A 8 7.94 -8.37 -45.84
N SER A 9 7.19 -8.74 -44.81
CA SER A 9 7.44 -8.28 -43.45
C SER A 9 8.51 -9.18 -42.82
N ARG A 10 9.68 -8.59 -42.59
CA ARG A 10 10.74 -9.12 -41.74
C ARG A 10 10.31 -8.96 -40.27
N GLU A 11 9.27 -9.67 -39.86
CA GLU A 11 8.70 -9.57 -38.50
C GLU A 11 9.02 -10.77 -37.60
N TRP A 12 9.72 -11.77 -38.14
CA TRP A 12 10.16 -12.95 -37.38
C TRP A 12 11.53 -12.75 -36.75
N THR A 13 11.70 -11.82 -35.80
CA THR A 13 12.84 -11.89 -34.85
C THR A 13 12.57 -11.21 -33.51
N GLU A 14 11.51 -10.43 -33.35
CA GLU A 14 11.18 -9.85 -32.05
C GLU A 14 10.31 -10.84 -31.28
N ALA A 15 10.86 -11.42 -30.21
CA ALA A 15 10.07 -12.17 -29.25
C ALA A 15 8.92 -11.25 -28.80
N SER A 16 7.67 -11.73 -28.90
CA SER A 16 6.51 -10.99 -28.37
C SER A 16 6.85 -10.46 -26.99
N PRO A 17 6.60 -9.16 -26.70
CA PRO A 17 6.79 -8.63 -25.36
C PRO A 17 6.09 -9.58 -24.38
N PRO A 18 6.73 -9.94 -23.26
CA PRO A 18 6.05 -10.75 -22.26
C PRO A 18 4.72 -10.07 -21.93
N PRO A 19 3.63 -10.84 -21.77
CA PRO A 19 2.34 -10.25 -21.44
C PRO A 19 2.51 -9.35 -20.23
N ALA A 20 2.11 -8.07 -20.36
CA ALA A 20 2.20 -7.12 -19.28
C ALA A 20 1.44 -7.69 -18.08
N ILE A 21 2.15 -7.92 -16.97
CA ILE A 21 1.53 -8.38 -15.74
C ILE A 21 0.51 -7.29 -15.36
N PRO A 22 -0.80 -7.60 -15.28
CA PRO A 22 -1.78 -6.61 -14.91
C PRO A 22 -1.39 -6.05 -13.53
N PRO A 23 -1.53 -4.73 -13.31
CA PRO A 23 -1.21 -4.14 -12.02
C PRO A 23 -1.99 -4.88 -10.93
N ARG A 24 -1.28 -5.38 -9.92
CA ARG A 24 -1.89 -6.12 -8.81
C ARG A 24 -2.96 -5.22 -8.17
N SER A 25 -4.19 -5.73 -8.08
CA SER A 25 -5.24 -5.06 -7.31
C SER A 25 -4.83 -5.01 -5.84
N ILE A 26 -4.80 -3.81 -5.26
CA ILE A 26 -4.55 -3.62 -3.83
C ILE A 26 -5.76 -4.16 -3.07
N GLU A 27 -5.49 -5.02 -2.09
CA GLU A 27 -6.52 -5.59 -1.24
C GLU A 27 -6.56 -4.88 0.11
N VAL A 28 -7.68 -5.03 0.84
CA VAL A 28 -7.80 -4.52 2.22
C VAL A 28 -6.66 -5.03 3.11
N ASN A 29 -6.19 -6.26 2.89
CA ASN A 29 -5.09 -6.83 3.66
C ASN A 29 -3.75 -6.09 3.44
N ASP A 30 -3.52 -5.54 2.25
CA ASP A 30 -2.34 -4.70 1.97
C ASP A 30 -2.40 -3.40 2.79
N VAL A 31 -3.59 -2.78 2.88
CA VAL A 31 -3.82 -1.59 3.73
C VAL A 31 -3.60 -1.92 5.22
N GLN A 32 -4.09 -3.07 5.68
CA GLN A 32 -3.88 -3.53 7.06
C GLN A 32 -2.41 -3.86 7.35
N ALA A 33 -1.65 -4.32 6.35
CA ALA A 33 -0.21 -4.54 6.48
C ALA A 33 0.54 -3.20 6.64
N GLU A 34 0.17 -2.18 5.87
CA GLU A 34 0.76 -0.85 5.99
C GLU A 34 0.42 -0.17 7.32
N ALA A 35 -0.82 -0.31 7.79
CA ALA A 35 -1.22 0.15 9.12
C ALA A 35 -0.32 -0.47 10.21
N ARG A 36 -0.15 -1.80 10.17
CA ARG A 36 0.76 -2.52 11.10
C ARG A 36 2.19 -2.03 11.00
N ARG A 37 2.71 -1.78 9.78
CA ARG A 37 4.05 -1.22 9.58
C ARG A 37 4.19 0.14 10.28
N ARG A 38 3.23 1.05 10.09
CA ARG A 38 3.24 2.39 10.71
C ARG A 38 3.14 2.32 12.23
N LEU A 39 2.28 1.46 12.78
CA LEU A 39 2.19 1.22 14.23
C LEU A 39 3.50 0.67 14.83
N SER A 40 4.21 -0.18 14.07
CA SER A 40 5.52 -0.69 14.47
C SER A 40 6.59 0.42 14.46
N VAL A 41 6.58 1.33 13.48
CA VAL A 41 7.52 2.46 13.41
C VAL A 41 7.40 3.37 14.64
N ILE A 42 6.19 3.60 15.14
CA ILE A 42 5.96 4.41 16.35
C ILE A 42 6.16 3.63 17.66
N LYS A 43 6.62 2.36 17.57
CA LYS A 43 6.93 1.51 18.72
C LYS A 43 5.74 1.29 19.65
N LEU A 44 4.54 1.13 19.08
CA LEU A 44 3.32 1.04 19.87
C LEU A 44 3.37 -0.10 20.88
N GLU A 45 3.95 -1.24 20.50
CA GLU A 45 4.05 -2.38 21.40
C GLU A 45 5.02 -2.12 22.55
N GLU A 46 6.17 -1.50 22.30
CA GLU A 46 7.08 -1.12 23.39
C GLU A 46 6.44 -0.12 24.35
N TRP A 47 5.63 0.82 23.85
CA TRP A 47 4.88 1.73 24.70
C TRP A 47 3.86 1.00 25.57
N ARG A 48 3.13 0.02 25.02
CA ARG A 48 2.17 -0.81 25.79
C ARG A 48 2.87 -1.63 26.86
N VAL A 49 4.00 -2.26 26.52
CA VAL A 49 4.80 -3.03 27.47
C VAL A 49 5.31 -2.14 28.60
N ARG A 50 5.80 -0.93 28.27
CA ARG A 50 6.25 0.02 29.29
C ARG A 50 5.11 0.43 30.23
N GLU A 51 3.94 0.77 29.68
CA GLU A 51 2.76 1.15 30.48
C GLU A 51 2.36 0.01 31.42
N PHE A 52 2.33 -1.22 30.90
CA PHE A 52 2.02 -2.42 31.68
C PHE A 52 3.03 -2.67 32.82
N VAL A 53 4.34 -2.59 32.54
CA VAL A 53 5.39 -2.91 33.52
C VAL A 53 5.56 -1.79 34.57
N THR A 54 5.47 -0.53 34.14
CA THR A 54 5.79 0.62 35.01
C THR A 54 4.56 1.28 35.63
N GLY A 55 3.37 1.00 35.12
CA GLY A 55 2.13 1.71 35.47
C GLY A 55 2.08 3.16 34.99
N VAL A 56 3.13 3.66 34.31
CA VAL A 56 3.17 5.01 33.76
C VAL A 56 2.40 5.02 32.44
N PRO A 57 1.37 5.87 32.28
CA PRO A 57 0.54 5.86 31.09
C PRO A 57 1.34 6.17 29.83
N MET A 58 0.97 5.53 28.73
CA MET A 58 1.49 5.89 27.41
C MET A 58 1.12 7.34 27.08
N PRO A 59 2.06 8.14 26.51
CA PRO A 59 1.76 9.51 26.08
C PRO A 59 0.54 9.57 25.17
N ASP A 60 -0.34 10.54 25.42
CA ASP A 60 -1.59 10.67 24.67
C ASP A 60 -1.36 10.91 23.18
N THR A 61 -0.26 11.57 22.80
CA THR A 61 0.12 11.76 21.40
C THR A 61 0.34 10.44 20.67
N VAL A 62 0.99 9.46 21.30
CA VAL A 62 1.21 8.12 20.74
C VAL A 62 -0.11 7.36 20.65
N ARG A 63 -0.92 7.42 21.72
CA ARG A 63 -2.24 6.79 21.79
C ARG A 63 -3.17 7.31 20.69
N HIS A 64 -3.23 8.62 20.52
CA HIS A 64 -4.04 9.27 19.49
C HIS A 64 -3.53 8.96 18.09
N LEU A 65 -2.21 8.97 17.86
CA LEU A 65 -1.65 8.63 16.56
C LEU A 65 -1.98 7.19 16.16
N ALA A 66 -1.88 6.24 17.09
CA ALA A 66 -2.27 4.85 16.84
C ALA A 66 -3.74 4.74 16.42
N LEU A 67 -4.63 5.43 17.15
CA LEU A 67 -6.06 5.47 16.83
C LEU A 67 -6.32 6.08 15.43
N GLN A 68 -5.60 7.14 15.07
CA GLN A 68 -5.72 7.76 13.75
C GLN A 68 -5.24 6.83 12.63
N ILE A 69 -4.17 6.05 12.85
CA ILE A 69 -3.69 5.05 11.88
C ILE A 69 -4.76 3.97 11.67
N ASP A 70 -5.38 3.47 12.74
CA ASP A 70 -6.43 2.47 12.65
C ASP A 70 -7.67 2.99 11.90
N PHE A 71 -8.05 4.26 12.13
CA PHE A 71 -9.15 4.88 11.39
C PHE A 71 -8.81 5.12 9.92
N ALA A 72 -7.59 5.57 9.61
CA ALA A 72 -7.13 5.74 8.23
C ALA A 72 -7.19 4.40 7.48
N ALA A 73 -6.69 3.32 8.09
CA ALA A 73 -6.73 1.98 7.50
C ALA A 73 -8.17 1.53 7.17
N GLN A 74 -9.12 1.78 8.08
CA GLN A 74 -10.54 1.48 7.85
C GLN A 74 -11.14 2.31 6.72
N ALA A 75 -10.81 3.60 6.65
CA ALA A 75 -11.31 4.50 5.61
C ALA A 75 -10.76 4.11 4.22
N ILE A 76 -9.44 3.91 4.12
CA ILE A 76 -8.77 3.50 2.88
C ILE A 76 -9.28 2.15 2.41
N GLY A 77 -9.44 1.17 3.33
CA GLY A 77 -9.94 -0.16 3.00
C GLY A 77 -11.38 -0.22 2.48
N ARG A 78 -12.15 0.86 2.61
CA ARG A 78 -13.52 0.97 2.06
C ARG A 78 -13.54 1.57 0.64
N LEU A 79 -12.41 2.04 0.12
CA LEU A 79 -12.33 2.59 -1.23
C LEU A 79 -12.41 1.47 -2.27
N SER A 80 -13.14 1.71 -3.37
CA SER A 80 -13.27 0.78 -4.48
C SER A 80 -13.09 1.52 -5.81
N PRO A 81 -11.95 1.34 -6.51
CA PRO A 81 -10.78 0.56 -6.09
C PRO A 81 -9.97 1.25 -4.98
N ILE A 82 -9.18 0.48 -4.23
CA ILE A 82 -8.16 1.04 -3.34
C ILE A 82 -7.07 1.71 -4.20
N PRO A 83 -6.63 2.94 -3.89
CA PRO A 83 -5.57 3.62 -4.65
C PRO A 83 -4.27 2.82 -4.69
N ALA A 84 -3.56 2.84 -5.82
CA ALA A 84 -2.28 2.14 -5.97
C ALA A 84 -1.17 2.75 -5.09
N ASP A 85 -1.30 4.02 -4.77
CA ASP A 85 -0.43 4.86 -3.93
C ASP A 85 -0.96 4.97 -2.49
N PHE A 86 -1.80 4.03 -2.03
CA PHE A 86 -2.40 4.08 -0.68
C PHE A 86 -1.39 4.21 0.48
N ALA A 87 -0.12 3.88 0.25
CA ALA A 87 0.95 3.98 1.24
C ALA A 87 1.47 5.42 1.42
N ASP A 88 1.09 6.36 0.55
CA ASP A 88 1.54 7.75 0.60
C ASP A 88 0.99 8.50 1.82
N ASP A 89 1.82 9.36 2.42
CA ASP A 89 1.49 10.16 3.61
C ASP A 89 0.36 11.19 3.41
N VAL A 90 -0.25 11.24 2.22
CA VAL A 90 -1.50 11.97 1.98
C VAL A 90 -2.70 11.26 2.61
N TYR A 91 -2.66 9.93 2.71
CA TYR A 91 -3.75 9.11 3.23
C TYR A 91 -3.65 8.81 4.73
N TRP A 92 -2.48 9.06 5.33
CA TRP A 92 -2.16 8.67 6.70
C TRP A 92 -1.92 9.88 7.59
N PRO A 93 -2.14 9.76 8.92
CA PRO A 93 -1.84 10.84 9.85
C PRO A 93 -0.34 11.17 9.85
N ARG A 94 -0.02 12.47 9.88
CA ARG A 94 1.35 12.97 9.92
C ARG A 94 1.78 13.22 11.35
N VAL A 95 3.04 12.91 11.64
CA VAL A 95 3.71 13.33 12.87
C VAL A 95 4.33 14.68 12.60
N TRP A 96 3.95 15.71 13.35
CA TRP A 96 4.49 17.07 13.26
C TRP A 96 5.50 17.29 14.38
#